data_AF-A0A7S4CIQ5-F1
#
_entry.id   AF-A0A7S4CIQ5-F1
#
_cell.length_a   1.000
_cell.length_b   1.000
_cell.length_c   1.000
_cell.angle_alpha   90.00
_cell.angle_beta   90.00
_cell.angle_gamma   90.00
#
_symmetry.space_group_name_H-M   'P 1'
#
loop_
_entity.id
_entity.type
_entity.pdbx_description
1 polymer ?
#
loop_
_entity_poly.entity_id
_entity_poly.type
_entity_poly.pdbx_seq_one_letter_code
_entity_poly.pdbx_strand_id
1 'polypeptide(L)'
;GYQEYYEPYVLVAKSEVPPYDERFTGYGLNKIAHLYHLNQVGFTFCVLPHAFVVCKAHPKSAPWRQSFGTGADPQVRLRTEALYQKLKYELAVELGQDG
;
A
#
# COMPACT_ATOMS: atom_id res chain seq x y z
N GLY A 1 9.48 9.57 -9.20
CA GLY A 1 9.37 9.78 -7.74
C GLY A 1 8.12 9.12 -7.22
N TYR A 2 7.89 9.17 -5.90
CA TYR A 2 6.65 8.69 -5.28
C TYR A 2 5.43 9.46 -5.80
N GLN A 3 4.29 8.77 -5.91
CA GLN A 3 2.99 9.36 -6.21
C GLN A 3 1.93 8.65 -5.37
N GLU A 4 1.07 9.42 -4.70
CA GLU A 4 0.03 8.86 -3.85
C GLU A 4 -0.96 8.00 -4.65
N TYR A 5 -1.37 6.87 -4.06
CA TYR A 5 -2.20 5.83 -4.66
C TYR A 5 -1.63 5.11 -5.89
N TYR A 6 -0.41 5.43 -6.33
CA TYR A 6 0.27 4.65 -7.35
C TYR A 6 0.83 3.36 -6.73
N GLU A 7 0.50 2.20 -7.30
CA GLU A 7 0.83 0.87 -6.75
C GLU A 7 1.81 0.08 -7.66
N PRO A 8 3.07 0.51 -7.83
CA PRO A 8 4.08 -0.24 -8.57
C PRO A 8 4.55 -1.49 -7.82
N TYR A 9 5.17 -2.42 -8.56
CA TYR A 9 6.01 -3.45 -7.97
C TYR A 9 7.41 -2.88 -7.72
N VAL A 10 7.95 -3.11 -6.53
CA VAL A 10 9.27 -2.62 -6.12
C VAL A 10 10.14 -3.77 -5.62
N LEU A 11 11.45 -3.60 -5.74
CA LEU A 11 12.45 -4.47 -5.12
C LEU A 11 13.17 -3.64 -4.06
N VAL A 12 13.21 -4.16 -2.82
CA VAL A 12 13.82 -3.49 -1.67
C VAL A 12 14.66 -4.50 -0.91
N ALA A 13 15.80 -4.08 -0.37
CA ALA A 13 16.63 -4.94 0.48
C ALA A 13 15.85 -5.33 1.74
N LYS A 14 15.77 -6.64 2.02
CA LYS A 14 15.00 -7.18 3.17
C LYS A 14 15.47 -6.63 4.51
N SER A 15 16.76 -6.30 4.65
CA SER A 15 17.35 -5.74 5.87
C SER A 15 16.94 -4.29 6.13
N GLU A 16 16.47 -3.57 5.12
CA GLU A 16 16.18 -2.13 5.20
C GLU A 16 14.67 -1.84 5.12
N VAL A 17 13.89 -2.77 4.55
CA VAL A 17 12.45 -2.57 4.33
C VAL A 17 11.70 -2.58 5.66
N PRO A 18 10.87 -1.55 5.95
CA PRO A 18 9.96 -1.60 7.09
C PRO A 18 8.90 -2.69 6.86
N PRO A 19 8.38 -3.32 7.94
CA PRO A 19 7.33 -4.31 7.80
C PRO A 19 6.04 -3.70 7.23
N TYR A 20 5.21 -4.55 6.66
CA TYR A 20 3.82 -4.16 6.34
C TYR A 20 3.04 -3.94 7.63
N ASP A 21 2.08 -3.01 7.58
CA ASP A 21 1.12 -2.82 8.65
C ASP A 21 0.05 -3.93 8.59
N GLU A 22 0.05 -4.80 9.60
CA GLU A 22 -0.82 -5.97 9.70
C GLU A 22 -2.31 -5.62 9.83
N ARG A 23 -2.65 -4.36 10.13
CA ARG A 23 -4.06 -3.89 10.19
C ARG A 23 -4.72 -3.91 8.81
N PHE A 24 -3.93 -3.80 7.73
CA PHE A 24 -4.42 -3.90 6.35
C PHE A 24 -4.67 -5.35 5.96
N THR A 25 -5.85 -5.84 6.33
CA THR A 25 -6.32 -7.19 5.98
C THR A 25 -7.29 -7.15 4.80
N GLY A 26 -7.47 -8.28 4.11
CA GLY A 26 -8.38 -8.39 2.97
C GLY A 26 -7.77 -7.94 1.64
N TYR A 27 -8.42 -7.01 0.94
CA TYR A 27 -7.95 -6.52 -0.37
C TYR A 27 -7.98 -4.99 -0.45
N GLY A 28 -6.83 -4.41 -0.76
CA GLY A 28 -6.67 -2.98 -1.09
C GLY A 28 -5.80 -2.24 -0.07
N LEU A 29 -5.18 -1.14 -0.53
CA LEU A 29 -4.35 -0.18 0.22
C LEU A 29 -3.13 -0.74 0.97
N ASN A 30 -2.97 -2.05 1.16
CA ASN A 30 -1.81 -2.65 1.83
C ASN A 30 -0.48 -2.25 1.16
N LYS A 31 -0.41 -2.33 -0.18
CA LYS A 31 0.79 -1.93 -0.92
C LYS A 31 0.98 -0.42 -0.97
N ILE A 32 -0.11 0.33 -1.15
CA ILE A 32 -0.07 1.81 -1.18
C ILE A 32 0.41 2.36 0.17
N ALA A 33 -0.12 1.85 1.28
CA ALA A 33 0.30 2.22 2.62
C ALA A 33 1.78 1.90 2.86
N HIS A 34 2.25 0.75 2.39
CA HIS A 34 3.67 0.38 2.51
C HIS A 34 4.60 1.26 1.66
N LEU A 35 4.19 1.59 0.43
CA LEU A 35 4.93 2.53 -0.43
C LEU A 35 4.95 3.95 0.13
N TYR A 36 3.86 4.39 0.74
CA TYR A 36 3.81 5.65 1.48
C TYR A 36 4.80 5.62 2.66
N HIS A 37 4.80 4.54 3.46
CA HIS A 37 5.74 4.37 4.57
C HIS A 37 7.20 4.44 4.08
N LEU A 38 7.55 3.68 3.03
CA LEU A 38 8.87 3.75 2.41
C LEU A 38 9.27 5.17 2.00
N ASN A 39 8.35 5.93 1.39
CA ASN A 39 8.60 7.32 1.03
C ASN A 39 8.87 8.19 2.27
N GLN A 40 8.09 8.01 3.35
CA GLN A 40 8.25 8.78 4.58
C GLN A 40 9.58 8.51 5.28
N VAL A 41 10.08 7.27 5.24
CA VAL A 41 11.40 6.91 5.80
C VAL A 41 12.57 7.15 4.84
N GLY A 42 12.35 7.91 3.75
CA GLY A 42 13.43 8.44 2.91
C GLY A 42 13.87 7.56 1.74
N PHE A 43 13.13 6.50 1.40
CA PHE A 43 13.43 5.71 0.21
C PHE A 43 13.14 6.50 -1.06
N THR A 44 13.97 6.29 -2.08
CA THR A 44 13.78 6.87 -3.40
C THR A 44 13.40 5.80 -4.42
N PHE A 45 12.44 6.12 -5.29
CA PHE A 45 11.94 5.20 -6.29
C PHE A 45 12.52 5.52 -7.67
N CYS A 46 13.09 4.52 -8.32
CA CYS A 46 13.55 4.57 -9.70
C CYS A 46 12.90 3.46 -10.55
N VAL A 47 12.81 3.71 -11.86
CA VAL A 47 12.30 2.72 -12.83
C VAL A 47 13.50 1.98 -13.43
N LEU A 48 13.40 0.66 -13.51
CA LEU A 48 14.38 -0.18 -14.20
C LEU A 48 13.90 -0.40 -15.65
N PRO A 49 14.46 0.28 -16.66
CA PRO A 49 13.91 0.27 -18.03
C PRO A 49 14.09 -1.06 -18.77
N HIS A 50 14.96 -1.94 -18.26
CA HIS A 50 15.30 -3.23 -18.88
C HIS A 50 14.90 -4.44 -18.02
N ALA A 51 14.09 -4.23 -16.97
CA ALA A 51 13.56 -5.29 -16.13
C ALA A 51 12.03 -5.32 -16.25
N PHE A 52 11.46 -6.51 -16.41
CA PHE A 52 10.03 -6.70 -16.64
C PHE A 52 9.46 -7.73 -15.67
N VAL A 53 8.21 -7.49 -15.23
CA VAL A 53 7.44 -8.43 -14.40
C VAL A 53 6.34 -9.03 -15.27
N VAL A 54 6.24 -10.36 -15.27
CA VAL A 54 5.14 -11.07 -15.93
C VAL A 54 4.04 -11.34 -14.93
N CYS A 55 2.86 -10.76 -15.15
CA CYS A 55 1.68 -11.01 -14.33
C CYS A 55 0.74 -11.98 -15.07
N LYS A 56 0.51 -13.17 -14.51
CA LYS A 56 -0.47 -14.10 -15.05
C LYS A 56 -1.86 -13.70 -14.56
N ALA A 57 -2.79 -13.50 -15.49
CA ALA A 57 -4.18 -13.26 -15.16
C ALA A 57 -4.74 -14.42 -14.32
N HIS A 58 -5.47 -14.08 -13.27
CA HIS A 58 -6.13 -15.03 -12.39
C HIS A 58 -7.52 -14.51 -11.98
N PRO A 59 -8.44 -15.40 -11.57
CA PRO A 59 -9.74 -14.99 -11.06
C PRO A 59 -9.62 -14.04 -9.87
N LYS A 60 -10.66 -13.21 -9.69
CA LYS A 60 -10.75 -12.33 -8.52
C LYS A 60 -10.88 -13.15 -7.25
N SER A 61 -10.09 -12.80 -6.24
CA SER A 61 -10.11 -13.47 -4.94
C SER A 61 -11.42 -13.19 -4.18
N ALA A 62 -11.73 -13.99 -3.16
CA ALA A 62 -12.88 -13.72 -2.30
C ALA A 62 -12.78 -12.35 -1.58
N PRO A 63 -11.61 -11.97 -1.00
CA PRO A 63 -11.43 -10.62 -0.45
C PRO A 63 -11.63 -9.51 -1.49
N TRP A 64 -11.18 -9.70 -2.73
CA TRP A 64 -11.45 -8.72 -3.79
C TRP A 64 -12.94 -8.53 -4.02
N ARG A 65 -13.71 -9.63 -4.07
CA ARG A 65 -15.16 -9.57 -4.26
C ARG A 65 -15.88 -8.90 -3.09
N GLN A 66 -15.39 -9.06 -1.87
CA GLN A 66 -15.94 -8.37 -0.70
C GLN A 66 -15.68 -6.86 -0.74
N SER A 67 -14.52 -6.42 -1.26
CA SER A 67 -14.18 -5.01 -1.36
C SER A 67 -14.77 -4.31 -2.60
N PHE A 68 -14.81 -4.99 -3.75
CA PHE A 68 -15.07 -4.38 -5.06
C PHE A 68 -16.08 -5.15 -5.93
N GLY A 69 -16.57 -6.29 -5.46
CA GLY A 69 -17.57 -7.07 -6.19
C GLY A 69 -18.95 -6.43 -6.16
N THR A 70 -19.86 -6.96 -6.99
CA THR A 70 -21.27 -6.57 -6.95
C THR A 70 -21.87 -6.90 -5.59
N GLY A 71 -22.53 -5.92 -4.96
CA GLY A 71 -23.08 -6.06 -3.60
C GLY A 71 -22.03 -6.02 -2.49
N ALA A 72 -20.80 -5.58 -2.79
CA ALA A 72 -19.78 -5.33 -1.78
C ALA A 72 -20.28 -4.35 -0.70
N ASP A 73 -20.00 -4.67 0.56
CA ASP A 73 -20.30 -3.80 1.69
C ASP A 73 -19.38 -2.56 1.66
N PRO A 74 -19.94 -1.34 1.51
CA PRO A 74 -19.14 -0.11 1.50
C PRO A 74 -18.27 0.07 2.74
N GLN A 75 -18.67 -0.50 3.90
CA GLN A 75 -17.91 -0.39 5.14
C GLN A 75 -16.54 -1.06 5.06
N VAL A 76 -16.32 -2.03 4.18
CA VAL A 76 -15.00 -2.66 3.99
C VAL A 76 -14.00 -1.63 3.47
N ARG A 77 -14.39 -0.87 2.43
CA ARG A 77 -13.54 0.16 1.84
C ARG A 77 -13.35 1.35 2.76
N LEU A 78 -14.43 1.79 3.43
CA LEU A 78 -14.36 2.89 4.38
C LEU A 78 -13.42 2.59 5.55
N ARG A 79 -13.46 1.36 6.08
CA ARG A 79 -12.52 0.93 7.13
C ARG A 79 -11.08 0.92 6.65
N THR A 80 -10.83 0.39 5.46
CA THR A 80 -9.47 0.34 4.88
C THR A 80 -8.93 1.75 4.62
N GLU A 81 -9.76 2.66 4.13
CA GLU A 81 -9.40 4.06 3.92
C GLU A 81 -9.13 4.80 5.23
N ALA A 82 -9.98 4.60 6.25
CA ALA A 82 -9.76 5.18 7.57
C ALA A 82 -8.45 4.68 8.22
N LEU A 83 -8.11 3.41 8.02
CA LEU A 83 -6.80 2.87 8.43
C LEU A 83 -5.65 3.54 7.71
N TYR A 84 -5.78 3.83 6.41
CA TYR A 84 -4.77 4.56 5.65
C TYR A 84 -4.56 5.98 6.18
N GLN A 85 -5.64 6.73 6.45
CA GLN A 85 -5.52 8.06 7.06
C GLN A 85 -4.89 8.00 8.46
N LYS A 86 -5.25 6.99 9.25
CA LYS A 86 -4.64 6.77 10.57
C LYS A 86 -3.14 6.48 10.48
N LEU A 87 -2.72 5.62 9.56
CA LEU A 87 -1.30 5.33 9.32
C LEU A 87 -0.52 6.58 8.91
N LYS A 88 -1.09 7.43 8.04
CA LYS A 88 -0.45 8.70 7.65
C LYS A 88 -0.20 9.60 8.86
N TYR A 89 -1.19 9.71 9.74
CA TYR A 89 -1.06 10.48 10.97
C TYR A 89 -0.01 9.91 11.92
N GLU A 90 -0.03 8.59 12.16
CA GLU A 90 0.93 7.92 13.04
C GLU A 90 2.38 8.11 12.55
N LEU A 91 2.63 7.91 11.25
CA LEU A 91 3.96 8.11 10.67
C LEU A 91 4.41 9.57 10.74
N ALA A 92 3.51 10.53 10.50
CA ALA A 92 3.86 11.94 10.61
C ALA A 92 4.29 12.31 12.04
N VAL A 93 3.58 11.80 13.05
CA VAL A 93 3.93 12.00 14.46
C VAL A 93 5.25 11.32 14.81
N GLU A 94 5.45 10.07 14.40
CA GLU A 94 6.67 9.31 14.67
C GLU A 94 7.93 9.96 14.06
N LEU A 95 7.78 10.57 12.89
CA LEU A 95 8.89 11.20 12.15
C LEU A 95 9.06 12.70 12.47
N GLY A 96 8.23 13.26 13.35
CA GLY A 96 8.26 14.70 13.70
C GLY A 96 7.92 15.61 12.53
N GLN A 97 7.01 15.18 11.66
CA GLN A 97 6.53 15.88 10.47
C GLN A 97 5.14 16.48 10.69
N ASP A 98 4.71 16.63 11.94
CA ASP A 98 3.39 17.06 12.39
C ASP A 98 3.20 18.60 12.42
N GLY A 99 4.00 19.35 11.65
CA GLY A 99 3.96 20.81 11.52
C GLY A 99 3.12 21.34 10.37
#